data_AF-A0A1V6I219-F1
#
_entry.id   AF-A0A1V6I219-F1
#
_cell.length_a   1.000
_cell.length_b   1.000
_cell.length_c   1.000
_cell.angle_alpha   90.00
_cell.angle_beta   90.00
_cell.angle_gamma   90.00
#
_symmetry.space_group_name_H-M   'P 1'
#
loop_
_entity.id
_entity.type
_entity.pdbx_description
1 polymer ?
#
loop_
_entity_poly.entity_id
_entity_poly.type
_entity_poly.pdbx_seq_one_letter_code
_entity_poly.pdbx_strand_id
1 'polypeptide(L)'
;MGLDIIVGKPEKLNGRDLTILKNMIYESFSNTTLRYVRIDEDETEFLEVFKDFIIDTEEEVYDINMLLSEKGYTYEDVDYQDDSYSYRNDDFHCGDFRFVMKDGNILTFNNVSTISIPCKGILYNKIGSQRKGANRDFYADGMWSSKIVVKKDVLIDHWNRYFSGDGNIEQKGSDLQVTETGKIIVSGDVPYGFGVEYNLTAEENRKRFKENIIDVFVEGETFVVYC
;
A
#
# COMPACT_ATOMS: atom_id res chain seq x y z
N MET A 1 8.20 -4.42 -0.06
CA MET A 1 7.85 -3.17 0.66
C MET A 1 7.37 -3.57 2.06
N GLY A 2 7.70 -2.80 3.10
CA GLY A 2 7.34 -3.15 4.49
C GLY A 2 6.07 -2.42 4.92
N LEU A 3 5.30 -3.01 5.83
CA LEU A 3 4.02 -2.49 6.31
C LEU A 3 4.13 -1.09 6.90
N ASP A 4 3.74 -0.04 6.18
CA ASP A 4 3.66 1.33 6.68
C ASP A 4 2.19 1.74 6.81
N ILE A 5 1.74 1.96 8.05
CA ILE A 5 0.44 2.55 8.35
C ILE A 5 0.69 4.01 8.65
N ILE A 6 0.00 4.91 7.95
CA ILE A 6 0.29 6.34 8.00
C ILE A 6 -0.97 7.13 8.33
N VAL A 7 -0.88 8.02 9.32
CA VAL A 7 -1.87 9.08 9.54
C VAL A 7 -1.43 10.33 8.76
N GLY A 8 -2.24 10.70 7.77
CA GLY A 8 -2.07 11.88 6.95
C GLY A 8 -2.95 13.04 7.42
N LYS A 9 -2.36 14.23 7.52
CA LYS A 9 -3.10 15.49 7.62
C LYS A 9 -3.07 16.20 6.27
N PRO A 10 -4.23 16.39 5.60
CA PRO A 10 -4.30 17.11 4.33
C PRO A 10 -3.69 18.51 4.41
N GLU A 11 -3.02 18.91 3.33
CA GLU A 11 -2.48 20.25 3.15
C GLU A 11 -3.10 20.89 1.90
N LYS A 12 -3.48 22.16 2.01
CA LYS A 12 -3.96 22.91 0.85
C LYS A 12 -2.77 23.29 -0.03
N LEU A 13 -2.91 23.05 -1.33
CA LEU A 13 -1.95 23.55 -2.31
C LEU A 13 -1.93 25.08 -2.31
N ASN A 14 -0.73 25.62 -2.15
CA ASN A 14 -0.40 26.96 -2.58
C ASN A 14 0.34 26.91 -3.95
N GLY A 15 0.45 28.04 -4.64
CA GLY A 15 1.03 28.09 -5.99
C GLY A 15 2.50 27.63 -6.11
N ARG A 16 3.25 27.47 -5.02
CA ARG A 16 4.60 26.88 -5.03
C ARG A 16 4.59 25.35 -4.96
N ASP A 17 3.49 24.76 -4.51
CA ASP A 17 3.37 23.33 -4.25
C ASP A 17 3.15 22.51 -5.55
N LEU A 18 2.74 23.14 -6.66
CA LEU A 18 2.59 22.46 -7.96
C LEU A 18 3.94 22.01 -8.57
N THR A 19 4.98 22.82 -8.42
CA THR A 19 6.35 22.45 -8.84
C THR A 19 6.91 21.36 -7.91
N ILE A 20 6.55 21.42 -6.62
CA ILE A 20 6.91 20.41 -5.63
C ILE A 20 6.22 19.08 -5.95
N LEU A 21 4.93 19.08 -6.32
CA LEU A 21 4.19 17.90 -6.77
C LEU A 21 4.85 17.21 -7.96
N LYS A 22 5.22 17.97 -8.99
CA LYS A 22 5.91 17.45 -10.17
C LYS A 22 7.25 16.82 -9.82
N ASN A 23 7.96 17.33 -8.82
CA ASN A 23 9.23 16.74 -8.37
C ASN A 23 9.00 15.55 -7.42
N MET A 24 7.98 15.61 -6.56
CA MET A 24 7.65 14.58 -5.57
C MET A 24 7.12 13.27 -6.19
N ILE A 25 6.43 13.33 -7.33
CA ILE A 25 5.95 12.14 -8.04
C ILE A 25 7.13 11.31 -8.58
N TYR A 26 8.26 11.94 -8.92
CA TYR A 26 9.42 11.27 -9.53
C TYR A 26 10.57 10.99 -8.56
N GLU A 27 10.65 11.71 -7.44
CA GLU A 27 11.75 11.57 -6.51
C GLU A 27 11.36 10.76 -5.26
N SER A 28 11.85 9.52 -5.17
CA SER A 28 11.80 8.69 -3.96
C SER A 28 12.59 9.38 -2.84
N PHE A 29 11.93 10.20 -2.02
CA PHE A 29 12.60 10.84 -0.90
C PHE A 29 11.97 10.55 0.46
N SER A 30 12.84 9.95 1.26
CA SER A 30 12.75 9.66 2.69
C SER A 30 12.82 10.90 3.61
N ASN A 31 12.90 12.13 3.06
CA ASN A 31 13.20 13.34 3.85
C ASN A 31 12.17 14.49 3.76
N THR A 32 11.09 14.38 2.98
CA THR A 32 10.00 15.37 3.01
C THR A 32 8.86 14.90 3.91
N THR A 33 8.33 15.79 4.74
CA THR A 33 7.12 15.52 5.55
C THR A 33 5.87 15.48 4.70
N LEU A 34 5.88 16.23 3.60
CA LEU A 34 4.82 16.29 2.60
C LEU A 34 4.89 15.03 1.72
N ARG A 35 3.73 14.41 1.52
CA ARG A 35 3.50 13.20 0.73
C ARG A 35 2.29 13.38 -0.18
N TYR A 36 2.22 12.54 -1.20
CA TYR A 36 1.09 12.43 -2.12
C TYR A 36 0.47 11.04 -2.00
N VAL A 37 -0.85 10.96 -2.02
CA VAL A 37 -1.56 9.69 -2.21
C VAL A 37 -2.59 9.86 -3.32
N ARG A 38 -2.60 8.91 -4.25
CA ARG A 38 -3.64 8.79 -5.28
C ARG A 38 -4.93 8.31 -4.62
N ILE A 39 -6.06 8.82 -5.10
CA ILE A 39 -7.38 8.48 -4.59
C ILE A 39 -8.16 7.84 -5.72
N ASP A 40 -8.66 6.63 -5.47
CA ASP A 40 -9.51 5.92 -6.41
C ASP A 40 -10.92 6.52 -6.45
N GLU A 41 -11.59 6.41 -7.60
CA GLU A 41 -12.89 7.05 -7.81
C GLU A 41 -13.99 6.51 -6.89
N ASP A 42 -13.84 5.28 -6.40
CA ASP A 42 -14.78 4.61 -5.51
C ASP A 42 -14.54 4.93 -4.01
N GLU A 43 -13.55 5.78 -3.70
CA GLU A 43 -13.29 6.36 -2.37
C GLU A 43 -14.24 7.53 -2.06
N THR A 44 -15.53 7.32 -2.31
CA THR A 44 -16.57 8.36 -2.26
C THR A 44 -16.65 9.10 -0.93
N GLU A 45 -16.47 8.39 0.18
CA GLU A 45 -16.49 9.00 1.52
C GLU A 45 -15.27 9.90 1.73
N PHE A 46 -14.08 9.44 1.34
CA PHE A 46 -12.85 10.23 1.41
C PHE A 46 -12.99 11.52 0.60
N LEU A 47 -13.47 11.39 -0.63
CA LEU A 47 -13.66 12.50 -1.56
C LEU A 47 -14.62 13.55 -0.99
N GLU A 48 -15.68 13.16 -0.30
CA GLU A 48 -16.62 14.11 0.31
C GLU A 48 -16.02 14.82 1.54
N VAL A 49 -15.35 14.07 2.43
CA VAL A 49 -14.75 14.62 3.66
C VAL A 49 -13.65 15.64 3.32
N PHE A 50 -12.82 15.34 2.32
CA PHE A 50 -11.64 16.15 1.99
C PHE A 50 -11.73 16.89 0.66
N LYS A 51 -12.94 17.11 0.11
CA LYS A 51 -13.15 17.75 -1.21
C LYS A 51 -12.35 19.03 -1.45
N ASP A 52 -12.17 19.86 -0.41
CA ASP A 52 -11.45 21.14 -0.49
C ASP A 52 -9.92 20.99 -0.57
N PHE A 53 -9.40 19.77 -0.42
CA PHE A 53 -7.99 19.40 -0.50
C PHE A 53 -7.68 18.50 -1.70
N ILE A 54 -8.73 17.98 -2.38
CA ILE A 54 -8.57 17.13 -3.55
C ILE A 54 -8.01 17.94 -4.70
N ILE A 55 -7.05 17.35 -5.38
CA ILE A 55 -6.42 17.93 -6.55
C ILE A 55 -6.57 17.01 -7.75
N ASP A 56 -6.86 17.63 -8.88
CA ASP A 56 -6.77 16.96 -10.16
C ASP A 56 -5.31 17.02 -10.62
N THR A 57 -4.76 15.86 -10.94
CA THR A 57 -3.42 15.70 -11.49
C THR A 57 -3.47 14.69 -12.63
N GLU A 58 -2.31 14.40 -13.21
CA GLU A 58 -2.16 13.31 -14.15
C GLU A 58 -1.07 12.34 -13.65
N GLU A 59 -1.23 11.07 -13.98
CA GLU A 59 -0.26 10.01 -13.71
C GLU A 59 0.16 9.34 -15.01
N GLU A 60 1.46 9.08 -15.15
CA GLU A 60 2.00 8.31 -16.26
C GLU A 60 1.84 6.80 -15.96
N VAL A 61 0.99 6.12 -16.72
CA VAL A 61 0.74 4.69 -16.59
C VAL A 61 1.06 3.96 -17.89
N TYR A 62 1.37 2.66 -17.80
CA TYR A 62 1.47 1.82 -18.99
C TYR A 62 0.07 1.44 -19.49
N ASP A 63 -0.22 1.69 -20.78
CA ASP A 63 -1.50 1.31 -21.37
C ASP A 63 -1.55 -0.18 -21.72
N ILE A 64 -1.59 -1.02 -20.68
CA ILE A 64 -1.59 -2.49 -20.84
C ILE A 64 -2.82 -2.95 -21.62
N ASN A 65 -3.97 -2.30 -21.44
CA ASN A 65 -5.20 -2.65 -22.15
C ASN A 65 -5.06 -2.43 -23.65
N MET A 66 -4.48 -1.30 -24.08
CA MET A 66 -4.19 -1.07 -25.49
C MET A 66 -3.22 -2.14 -26.02
N LEU A 67 -2.13 -2.43 -25.32
CA LEU A 67 -1.15 -3.44 -25.73
C LEU A 67 -1.76 -4.82 -25.94
N LEU A 68 -2.61 -5.26 -25.01
CA LEU A 68 -3.32 -6.53 -25.13
C LEU A 68 -4.30 -6.50 -26.31
N SER A 69 -5.05 -5.40 -26.47
CA SER A 69 -6.04 -5.27 -27.54
C SER A 69 -5.43 -5.29 -28.94
N GLU A 70 -4.23 -4.72 -29.13
CA GLU A 70 -3.47 -4.79 -30.38
C GLU A 70 -3.09 -6.23 -30.76
N LYS A 71 -3.07 -7.14 -29.78
CA LYS A 71 -2.84 -8.58 -29.96
C LYS A 71 -4.13 -9.39 -30.00
N GLY A 72 -5.29 -8.74 -29.93
CA GLY A 72 -6.60 -9.40 -29.93
C GLY A 72 -7.02 -9.96 -28.58
N TYR A 73 -6.43 -9.46 -27.49
CA TYR A 73 -6.69 -9.91 -26.12
C TYR A 73 -7.23 -8.79 -25.23
N THR A 74 -7.79 -9.19 -24.09
CA THR A 74 -8.16 -8.32 -22.98
C THR A 74 -7.42 -8.77 -21.72
N TYR A 75 -7.47 -7.95 -20.65
CA TYR A 75 -6.87 -8.34 -19.37
C TYR A 75 -7.54 -9.60 -18.77
N GLU A 76 -8.81 -9.87 -19.10
CA GLU A 76 -9.52 -11.07 -18.66
C GLU A 76 -8.95 -12.36 -19.28
N ASP A 77 -8.23 -12.25 -20.41
CA ASP A 77 -7.59 -13.38 -21.08
C ASP A 77 -6.22 -13.72 -20.48
N VAL A 78 -5.68 -12.85 -19.62
CA VAL A 78 -4.41 -13.07 -18.93
C VAL A 78 -4.60 -14.13 -17.86
N ASP A 79 -3.73 -15.13 -17.85
CA ASP A 79 -3.62 -16.11 -16.76
C ASP A 79 -2.78 -15.50 -15.63
N TYR A 80 -1.55 -15.09 -15.96
CA TYR A 80 -0.69 -14.34 -15.04
C TYR A 80 0.34 -13.48 -15.80
N GLN A 81 0.89 -12.50 -15.10
CA GLN A 81 2.05 -11.72 -15.54
C GLN A 81 3.34 -12.40 -15.05
N ASP A 82 4.30 -12.63 -15.95
CA ASP A 82 5.64 -13.11 -15.59
C ASP A 82 6.47 -11.93 -15.07
N ASP A 83 6.32 -11.63 -13.78
CA ASP A 83 7.00 -10.51 -13.11
C ASP A 83 8.53 -10.66 -13.12
N SER A 84 9.05 -11.88 -13.29
CA SER A 84 10.49 -12.11 -13.42
C SER A 84 11.06 -11.56 -14.71
N TYR A 85 10.23 -11.38 -15.74
CA TYR A 85 10.67 -10.86 -17.04
C TYR A 85 11.17 -9.41 -16.95
N SER A 86 10.51 -8.59 -16.13
CA SER A 86 10.94 -7.22 -15.86
C SER A 86 12.26 -7.16 -15.09
N TYR A 87 12.68 -8.26 -14.46
CA TYR A 87 13.94 -8.43 -13.72
C TYR A 87 14.88 -9.40 -14.44
N ARG A 88 15.46 -8.98 -15.57
CA ARG A 88 16.44 -9.79 -16.32
C ARG A 88 17.86 -9.28 -16.08
N ASN A 89 18.78 -10.22 -15.85
CA ASN A 89 20.19 -9.96 -15.52
C ASN A 89 20.38 -9.11 -14.25
N ASP A 90 19.57 -9.35 -13.22
CA ASP A 90 19.56 -8.60 -11.95
C ASP A 90 19.22 -7.09 -12.07
N ASP A 91 18.88 -6.62 -13.28
CA ASP A 91 18.46 -5.26 -13.57
C ASP A 91 16.94 -5.20 -13.76
N PHE A 92 16.31 -4.15 -13.23
CA PHE A 92 14.90 -3.85 -13.47
C PHE A 92 14.74 -3.06 -14.77
N HIS A 93 14.01 -3.61 -15.73
CA HIS A 93 13.69 -3.00 -17.02
C HIS A 93 12.27 -2.45 -16.96
N CYS A 94 12.13 -1.20 -16.53
CA CYS A 94 10.83 -0.53 -16.45
C CYS A 94 10.18 -0.46 -17.84
N GLY A 95 8.90 -0.84 -17.93
CA GLY A 95 8.16 -0.85 -19.20
C GLY A 95 8.30 -2.15 -20.01
N ASP A 96 8.97 -3.17 -19.46
CA ASP A 96 9.01 -4.49 -20.04
C ASP A 96 8.04 -5.43 -19.34
N PHE A 97 7.16 -6.03 -20.13
CA PHE A 97 6.09 -6.89 -19.64
C PHE A 97 6.06 -8.21 -20.40
N ARG A 98 5.75 -9.27 -19.67
CA ARG A 98 5.39 -10.55 -20.27
C ARG A 98 4.11 -11.06 -19.63
N PHE A 99 3.13 -11.36 -20.47
CA PHE A 99 1.86 -11.93 -20.06
C PHE A 99 1.73 -13.35 -20.61
N VAL A 100 1.35 -14.28 -19.75
CA VAL A 100 0.96 -15.63 -20.13
C VAL A 100 -0.56 -15.64 -20.20
N MET A 101 -1.08 -15.97 -21.37
CA MET A 101 -2.51 -15.96 -21.66
C MET A 101 -3.13 -17.32 -21.30
N LYS A 102 -4.42 -17.34 -21.00
CA LYS A 102 -5.17 -18.56 -20.64
C LYS A 102 -5.22 -19.60 -21.77
N ASP A 103 -5.04 -19.17 -23.02
CA ASP A 103 -4.94 -20.04 -24.19
C ASP A 103 -3.52 -20.64 -24.39
N GLY A 104 -2.58 -20.28 -23.52
CA GLY A 104 -1.19 -20.72 -23.55
C GLY A 104 -0.26 -19.83 -24.38
N ASN A 105 -0.77 -18.80 -25.06
CA ASN A 105 0.08 -17.85 -25.77
C ASN A 105 0.87 -16.97 -24.80
N ILE A 106 2.04 -16.52 -25.24
CA ILE A 106 2.90 -15.63 -24.46
C ILE A 106 3.05 -14.32 -25.23
N LEU A 107 2.63 -13.23 -24.61
CA LEU A 107 2.82 -11.88 -25.12
C LEU A 107 3.99 -11.24 -24.42
N THR A 108 4.88 -10.60 -25.17
CA THR A 108 6.04 -9.90 -24.63
C THR A 108 6.11 -8.51 -25.22
N PHE A 109 6.21 -7.52 -24.35
CA PHE A 109 6.30 -6.10 -24.67
C PHE A 109 7.57 -5.55 -24.05
N ASN A 110 8.33 -4.75 -24.80
CA ASN A 110 9.57 -4.15 -24.34
C ASN A 110 9.57 -2.65 -24.62
N ASN A 111 10.11 -1.86 -23.70
CA ASN A 111 10.20 -0.42 -23.74
C ASN A 111 8.84 0.23 -24.04
N VAL A 112 7.79 -0.25 -23.36
CA VAL A 112 6.44 0.31 -23.52
C VAL A 112 6.46 1.77 -23.09
N SER A 113 5.82 2.63 -23.89
CA SER A 113 5.61 4.04 -23.53
C SER A 113 4.46 4.19 -22.55
N THR A 114 4.56 5.14 -21.65
CA THR A 114 3.46 5.52 -20.76
C THR A 114 2.48 6.45 -21.46
N ILE A 115 1.25 6.47 -20.96
CA ILE A 115 0.21 7.45 -21.27
C ILE A 115 -0.07 8.26 -20.01
N SER A 116 -0.47 9.52 -20.19
CA SER A 116 -0.94 10.37 -19.09
C SER A 116 -2.44 10.14 -18.88
N ILE A 117 -2.84 9.70 -17.69
CA ILE A 117 -4.26 9.59 -17.32
C ILE A 117 -4.61 10.62 -16.24
N PRO A 118 -5.77 11.30 -16.34
CA PRO A 118 -6.26 12.13 -15.24
C PRO A 118 -6.48 11.28 -13.99
N CYS A 119 -6.03 11.75 -12.84
CA CYS A 119 -6.32 11.13 -11.56
C CYS A 119 -6.51 12.18 -10.48
N LYS A 120 -7.07 11.75 -9.35
CA LYS A 120 -7.23 12.57 -8.16
C LYS A 120 -6.21 12.15 -7.13
N GLY A 121 -5.76 13.13 -6.35
CA GLY A 121 -4.97 12.84 -5.19
C GLY A 121 -5.10 13.92 -4.14
N ILE A 122 -4.30 13.76 -3.09
CA ILE A 122 -4.23 14.71 -1.98
C ILE A 122 -2.79 14.78 -1.49
N LEU A 123 -2.38 16.00 -1.17
CA LEU A 123 -1.13 16.23 -0.46
C LEU A 123 -1.38 16.18 1.04
N TYR A 124 -0.45 15.57 1.77
CA TYR A 124 -0.59 15.43 3.20
C TYR A 124 0.75 15.44 3.93
N ASN A 125 0.72 15.93 5.16
CA ASN A 125 1.81 15.76 6.10
C ASN A 125 1.62 14.47 6.90
N LYS A 126 2.67 13.66 7.01
CA LYS A 126 2.68 12.52 7.92
C LYS A 126 2.76 12.99 9.37
N ILE A 127 1.69 12.78 10.14
CA ILE A 127 1.62 13.15 11.57
C ILE A 127 1.66 11.95 12.52
N GLY A 128 1.48 10.75 11.97
CA GLY A 128 1.54 9.50 12.70
C GLY A 128 1.98 8.39 11.77
N SER A 129 2.70 7.40 12.30
CA SER A 129 2.97 6.18 11.54
C SER A 129 3.32 5.02 12.44
N GLN A 130 2.90 3.84 12.02
CA GLN A 130 3.39 2.58 12.55
C GLN A 130 3.89 1.73 11.40
N ARG A 131 5.14 1.31 11.52
CA ARG A 131 5.67 0.25 10.68
C ARG A 131 5.50 -1.09 11.40
N LYS A 132 4.96 -2.10 10.72
CA LYS A 132 4.81 -3.49 11.21
C LYS A 132 3.81 -3.69 12.36
N GLY A 133 3.59 -4.94 12.74
CA GLY A 133 2.90 -5.31 13.99
C GLY A 133 1.45 -5.74 13.86
N ALA A 134 0.93 -5.94 12.65
CA ALA A 134 -0.38 -6.52 12.41
C ALA A 134 -0.35 -8.05 12.57
N ASN A 135 -1.47 -8.65 12.98
CA ASN A 135 -1.62 -10.10 13.08
C ASN A 135 -1.93 -10.76 11.72
N ARG A 136 -2.11 -12.09 11.71
CA ARG A 136 -2.39 -12.89 10.50
C ARG A 136 -3.62 -12.40 9.73
N ASP A 137 -4.67 -12.03 10.44
CA ASP A 137 -5.96 -11.71 9.84
C ASP A 137 -5.86 -10.46 8.97
N PHE A 138 -4.99 -9.51 9.32
CA PHE A 138 -4.72 -8.33 8.49
C PHE A 138 -4.27 -8.70 7.07
N TYR A 139 -3.40 -9.71 6.96
CA TYR A 139 -2.86 -10.17 5.67
C TYR A 139 -3.89 -11.03 4.93
N ALA A 140 -4.60 -11.89 5.66
CA ALA A 140 -5.63 -12.74 5.09
C ALA A 140 -6.80 -11.93 4.50
N ASP A 141 -7.13 -10.80 5.14
CA ASP A 141 -8.18 -9.88 4.70
C ASP A 141 -7.70 -8.89 3.62
N GLY A 142 -6.43 -8.94 3.21
CA GLY A 142 -5.90 -8.06 2.16
C GLY A 142 -5.90 -6.58 2.54
N MET A 143 -5.75 -6.24 3.83
CA MET A 143 -5.85 -4.86 4.33
C MET A 143 -4.82 -3.89 3.72
N TRP A 144 -3.81 -4.44 3.07
CA TRP A 144 -2.78 -3.75 2.29
C TRP A 144 -3.30 -2.89 1.14
N SER A 145 -4.40 -3.31 0.54
CA SER A 145 -5.08 -2.58 -0.53
C SER A 145 -6.45 -2.11 -0.06
N SER A 146 -6.63 -1.96 1.25
CA SER A 146 -7.90 -1.49 1.81
C SER A 146 -8.07 0.01 1.54
N LYS A 147 -9.33 0.41 1.62
CA LYS A 147 -9.74 1.79 1.43
C LYS A 147 -9.13 2.73 2.46
N ILE A 148 -8.95 3.99 2.08
CA ILE A 148 -8.47 5.04 2.97
C ILE A 148 -9.48 5.25 4.11
N VAL A 149 -9.00 5.17 5.35
CA VAL A 149 -9.88 5.27 6.52
C VAL A 149 -10.01 6.72 6.97
N VAL A 150 -11.25 7.20 7.03
CA VAL A 150 -11.61 8.58 7.46
C VAL A 150 -12.47 8.62 8.72
N LYS A 151 -12.88 7.47 9.25
CA LYS A 151 -13.67 7.35 10.47
C LYS A 151 -12.89 6.72 11.62
N LYS A 152 -13.07 7.24 12.83
CA LYS A 152 -12.36 6.78 14.01
C LYS A 152 -12.84 5.41 14.48
N ASP A 153 -14.13 5.12 14.39
CA ASP A 153 -14.70 3.82 14.79
C ASP A 153 -14.10 2.66 13.98
N VAL A 154 -13.93 2.84 12.67
CA VAL A 154 -13.24 1.88 11.79
C VAL A 154 -11.79 1.63 12.26
N LEU A 155 -11.06 2.67 12.66
CA LEU A 155 -9.70 2.50 13.21
C LEU A 155 -9.70 1.78 14.56
N ILE A 156 -10.70 2.01 15.41
CA ILE A 156 -10.85 1.27 16.67
C ILE A 156 -11.14 -0.21 16.38
N ASP A 157 -11.96 -0.52 15.39
CA ASP A 157 -12.23 -1.89 14.96
C ASP A 157 -10.98 -2.56 14.40
N HIS A 158 -10.24 -1.87 13.53
CA HIS A 158 -8.96 -2.36 13.01
C HIS A 158 -7.96 -2.60 14.14
N TRP A 159 -7.84 -1.67 15.09
CA TRP A 159 -7.01 -1.85 16.28
C TRP A 159 -7.43 -3.07 17.11
N ASN A 160 -8.73 -3.29 17.28
CA ASN A 160 -9.31 -4.41 18.03
C ASN A 160 -9.30 -5.74 17.28
N ARG A 161 -9.12 -5.75 15.96
CA ARG A 161 -9.08 -6.98 15.17
C ARG A 161 -7.67 -7.38 14.79
N TYR A 162 -6.88 -6.42 14.31
CA TYR A 162 -5.58 -6.66 13.69
C TYR A 162 -4.39 -6.41 14.60
N PHE A 163 -4.61 -5.67 15.71
CA PHE A 163 -3.56 -5.24 16.63
C PHE A 163 -3.94 -5.53 18.09
N SER A 164 -4.82 -6.50 18.36
CA SER A 164 -5.47 -6.67 19.67
C SER A 164 -5.08 -7.86 20.50
N GLY A 165 -4.32 -8.79 19.95
CA GLY A 165 -4.05 -10.03 20.65
C GLY A 165 -2.91 -10.77 20.02
N ASP A 166 -2.29 -11.60 20.86
CA ASP A 166 -1.34 -12.66 20.53
C ASP A 166 -1.48 -12.99 19.05
N GLY A 167 -0.50 -12.57 18.23
CA GLY A 167 -0.53 -12.93 16.82
C GLY A 167 -0.77 -14.43 16.80
N ASN A 168 -1.92 -14.87 16.28
CA ASN A 168 -2.44 -16.23 16.47
C ASN A 168 -1.39 -17.23 15.98
N ILE A 169 -0.46 -17.60 16.85
CA ILE A 169 0.51 -18.66 16.66
C ILE A 169 -0.17 -19.85 17.29
N GLU A 170 -1.11 -20.44 16.56
CA GLU A 170 -1.23 -21.88 16.73
C GLU A 170 0.14 -22.43 16.34
N GLN A 171 0.84 -23.06 17.30
CA GLN A 171 1.98 -23.94 17.02
C GLN A 171 1.50 -25.09 16.12
N LYS A 172 1.29 -24.83 14.85
CA LYS A 172 1.01 -25.85 13.84
C LYS A 172 1.96 -25.61 12.68
N GLY A 173 3.09 -26.30 12.78
CA GLY A 173 4.24 -26.17 11.89
C GLY A 173 5.47 -25.79 12.71
N SER A 174 6.58 -26.46 12.45
CA SER A 174 7.89 -26.34 13.11
C SER A 174 8.56 -24.96 13.02
N ASP A 175 7.83 -23.95 12.55
CA ASP A 175 8.37 -22.81 11.83
C ASP A 175 8.05 -21.47 12.51
N LEU A 176 7.35 -21.49 13.65
CA LEU A 176 7.06 -20.32 14.49
C LEU A 176 7.53 -20.59 15.92
N GLN A 177 8.52 -19.84 16.40
CA GLN A 177 9.07 -19.94 17.75
C GLN A 177 8.75 -18.67 18.54
N VAL A 178 8.06 -18.81 19.68
CA VAL A 178 7.90 -17.73 20.66
C VAL A 178 9.05 -17.83 21.65
N THR A 179 9.84 -16.76 21.79
CA THR A 179 10.94 -16.70 22.76
C THR A 179 10.39 -16.57 24.19
N GLU A 180 11.22 -16.83 25.20
CA GLU A 180 10.89 -16.60 26.61
C GLU A 180 10.49 -15.14 26.93
N THR A 181 10.83 -14.21 26.03
CA THR A 181 10.50 -12.79 26.11
C THR A 181 9.22 -12.40 25.36
N GLY A 182 8.49 -13.36 24.78
CA GLY A 182 7.29 -13.12 23.99
C GLY A 182 7.56 -12.61 22.57
N LYS A 183 8.80 -12.66 22.08
CA LYS A 183 9.13 -12.31 20.69
C LYS A 183 8.85 -13.49 19.77
N ILE A 184 8.43 -13.19 18.55
CA ILE A 184 8.08 -14.19 17.55
C ILE A 184 9.24 -14.31 16.55
N ILE A 185 9.82 -15.49 16.44
CA ILE A 185 10.82 -15.86 15.43
C ILE A 185 10.14 -16.79 14.43
N VAL A 186 10.37 -16.56 13.14
CA VAL A 186 9.75 -17.37 12.08
C VAL A 186 10.83 -18.00 11.21
N SER A 187 10.75 -19.31 11.00
CA SER A 187 11.69 -20.14 10.24
C SER A 187 10.92 -21.04 9.28
N GLY A 188 10.68 -20.62 8.04
CA GLY A 188 9.95 -21.40 7.02
C GLY A 188 9.21 -20.50 6.03
N ASP A 189 8.50 -21.11 5.06
CA ASP A 189 7.67 -20.43 4.06
C ASP A 189 6.36 -19.93 4.66
N VAL A 190 6.44 -18.88 5.48
CA VAL A 190 5.28 -18.07 5.85
C VAL A 190 4.89 -17.15 4.69
N PRO A 191 3.59 -16.86 4.49
CA PRO A 191 3.13 -15.90 3.49
C PRO A 191 3.92 -14.59 3.61
N TYR A 192 4.35 -14.03 2.48
CA TYR A 192 5.22 -12.85 2.44
C TYR A 192 4.67 -11.73 3.35
N GLY A 193 5.48 -11.29 4.32
CA GLY A 193 5.12 -10.26 5.30
C GLY A 193 4.54 -10.77 6.63
N PHE A 194 4.08 -12.02 6.71
CA PHE A 194 3.69 -12.66 7.98
C PHE A 194 4.94 -13.12 8.73
N GLY A 195 5.10 -12.77 10.01
CA GLY A 195 6.23 -13.31 10.80
C GLY A 195 7.55 -12.54 10.70
N VAL A 196 7.83 -11.92 9.55
CA VAL A 196 9.19 -11.47 9.20
C VAL A 196 9.63 -10.20 9.93
N GLU A 197 8.75 -9.59 10.75
CA GLU A 197 8.97 -8.21 11.19
C GLU A 197 8.59 -7.88 12.66
N TYR A 198 8.48 -8.89 13.53
CA TYR A 198 8.12 -8.73 14.95
C TYR A 198 9.31 -8.47 15.87
N ASN A 199 9.82 -7.23 15.91
CA ASN A 199 10.81 -6.84 16.92
C ASN A 199 10.20 -6.58 18.31
N LEU A 200 8.87 -6.49 18.38
CA LEU A 200 8.06 -6.05 19.53
C LEU A 200 6.98 -7.09 19.86
N THR A 201 6.55 -7.13 21.11
CA THR A 201 5.44 -8.00 21.57
C THR A 201 4.10 -7.55 20.99
N ALA A 202 3.08 -8.40 21.10
CA ALA A 202 1.71 -8.04 20.70
C ALA A 202 1.19 -6.82 21.49
N GLU A 203 1.46 -6.73 22.80
CA GLU A 203 1.06 -5.56 23.59
C GLU A 203 1.80 -4.30 23.17
N GLU A 204 3.09 -4.40 22.84
CA GLU A 204 3.88 -3.26 22.35
C GLU A 204 3.35 -2.76 20.99
N ASN A 205 3.05 -3.66 20.05
CA ASN A 205 2.46 -3.28 18.76
C ASN A 205 1.06 -2.69 18.93
N ARG A 206 0.24 -3.25 19.82
CA ARG A 206 -1.08 -2.72 20.17
C ARG A 206 -0.99 -1.31 20.74
N LYS A 207 -0.08 -1.11 21.69
CA LYS A 207 0.16 0.18 22.34
C LYS A 207 0.65 1.21 21.32
N ARG A 208 1.61 0.84 20.46
CA ARG A 208 2.11 1.72 19.41
C ARG A 208 1.03 2.09 18.40
N PHE A 209 0.10 1.19 18.06
CA PHE A 209 -0.96 1.53 17.12
C PHE A 209 -1.89 2.57 17.73
N LYS A 210 -2.23 2.38 19.01
CA LYS A 210 -3.01 3.36 19.74
C LYS A 210 -2.30 4.73 19.78
N GLU A 211 -1.04 4.76 20.21
CA GLU A 211 -0.29 6.01 20.40
C GLU A 211 0.02 6.73 19.08
N ASN A 212 0.41 5.99 18.04
CA ASN A 212 0.89 6.59 16.77
C ASN A 212 -0.19 6.73 15.71
N ILE A 213 -1.33 6.02 15.83
CA ILE A 213 -2.43 6.06 14.87
C ILE A 213 -3.69 6.63 15.53
N ILE A 214 -4.26 5.97 16.53
CA ILE A 214 -5.58 6.34 17.08
C ILE A 214 -5.56 7.67 17.84
N ASP A 215 -4.54 7.88 18.69
CA ASP A 215 -4.46 9.04 19.57
C ASP A 215 -4.14 10.32 18.80
N VAL A 216 -3.49 10.21 17.64
CA VAL A 216 -3.21 11.34 16.73
C VAL A 216 -4.29 11.55 15.66
N PHE A 217 -5.19 10.58 15.49
CA PHE A 217 -6.29 10.66 14.53
C PHE A 217 -7.40 11.58 15.02
N VAL A 218 -7.66 12.60 14.22
CA VAL A 218 -8.77 13.55 14.37
C VAL A 218 -9.72 13.36 13.19
N GLU A 219 -10.93 12.87 13.49
CA GLU A 219 -11.96 12.62 12.50
C GLU A 219 -12.35 13.91 11.77
N GLY A 220 -12.44 13.85 10.43
CA GLY A 220 -12.70 15.02 9.58
C GLY A 220 -11.49 15.92 9.32
N GLU A 221 -10.37 15.73 10.02
CA GLU A 221 -9.13 16.49 9.80
C GLU A 221 -7.96 15.62 9.31
N THR A 222 -8.04 14.30 9.50
CA THR A 222 -6.96 13.37 9.20
C THR A 222 -7.51 12.09 8.57
N PHE A 223 -6.66 11.33 7.91
CA PHE A 223 -6.99 10.06 7.29
C PHE A 223 -5.88 9.03 7.53
N VAL A 224 -6.18 7.74 7.34
CA VAL A 224 -5.21 6.66 7.46
C VAL A 224 -5.09 5.86 6.17
N VAL A 225 -3.85 5.67 5.72
CA VAL A 225 -3.50 4.83 4.57
C VAL A 225 -2.70 3.62 5.05
N TYR A 226 -3.02 2.45 4.48
CA TYR A 226 -2.23 1.23 4.61
C TYR A 226 -1.38 1.09 3.34
N CYS A 227 -0.04 1.09 3.49
CA CYS A 227 0.91 1.05 2.37
C CYS A 227 2.11 0.11 2.64
#